data_AF-A0A954ULV4-F1
#
_entry.id   AF-A0A954ULV4-F1
#
_cell.length_a   1.000
_cell.length_b   1.000
_cell.length_c   1.000
_cell.angle_alpha   90.00
_cell.angle_beta   90.00
_cell.angle_gamma   90.00
#
_symmetry.space_group_name_H-M   'P 1'
#
loop_
_entity.id
_entity.type
_entity.pdbx_description
1 polymer ?
#
loop_
_entity_poly.entity_id
_entity_poly.type
_entity_poly.pdbx_seq_one_letter_code
_entity_poly.pdbx_strand_id
1 'polypeptide(L)'
;SEPDSHALKIPATSVAFLTAFAGFFLSTMFYGLRKLDAAEAQRTFAPIHRFLINKWWFDELYQVIFVQPAHLVARLISQFDQRWIDGLINGLAWAVRTFSNFWDRVADRTVVDGFVNLLAGRTYSLGLGLRKAQTGNLRQYVMFIVIGTVVVFALASFWRNALAF
;
A
#
# COMPACT_ATOMS: atom_id res chain seq x y z
N SER A 1 42.90 6.76 -53.29
CA SER A 1 42.63 6.01 -52.05
C SER A 1 41.74 4.85 -52.44
N GLU A 2 42.13 3.58 -52.43
CA GLU A 2 43.00 2.82 -51.53
C GLU A 2 43.69 1.68 -52.32
N PRO A 3 45.02 1.54 -52.26
CA PRO A 3 45.69 0.30 -52.64
C PRO A 3 45.77 -0.66 -51.44
N ASP A 4 45.69 -1.97 -51.72
CA ASP A 4 46.21 -3.08 -50.88
C ASP A 4 45.34 -3.74 -49.78
N SER A 5 44.01 -3.75 -49.91
CA SER A 5 43.14 -4.52 -48.99
C SER A 5 43.03 -6.04 -49.29
N HIS A 6 43.46 -6.50 -50.48
CA HIS A 6 43.36 -7.91 -50.90
C HIS A 6 44.65 -8.73 -50.69
N ALA A 7 45.83 -8.09 -50.74
CA ALA A 7 47.12 -8.76 -50.56
C ALA A 7 47.41 -9.15 -49.10
N LEU A 8 46.80 -8.43 -48.13
CA LEU A 8 46.93 -8.69 -46.69
C LEU A 8 45.99 -9.79 -46.16
N LYS A 9 44.90 -10.10 -46.88
CA LYS A 9 43.91 -11.10 -46.43
C LYS A 9 44.41 -12.52 -46.59
N ILE A 10 45.08 -12.84 -47.70
CA ILE A 10 45.61 -14.19 -47.97
C ILE A 10 46.58 -14.65 -46.86
N PRO A 11 47.60 -13.87 -46.44
CA PRO A 11 48.47 -14.29 -45.34
C PRO A 11 47.73 -14.42 -44.01
N ALA A 12 46.81 -13.51 -43.68
CA ALA A 12 46.02 -13.59 -42.45
C ALA A 12 45.12 -14.84 -42.41
N THR A 13 44.44 -15.18 -43.52
CA THR A 13 43.60 -16.38 -43.62
C THR A 13 44.44 -17.66 -43.52
N SER A 14 45.63 -17.66 -44.11
CA SER A 14 46.57 -18.79 -44.06
C SER A 14 47.04 -19.04 -42.63
N VAL A 15 47.41 -17.97 -41.92
CA VAL A 15 47.84 -18.04 -40.51
C VAL A 15 46.68 -18.49 -39.61
N ALA A 16 45.46 -17.97 -39.83
CA ALA A 16 44.28 -18.41 -39.09
C ALA A 16 43.96 -19.89 -39.33
N PHE A 17 44.01 -20.36 -40.59
CA PHE A 17 43.77 -21.75 -40.95
C PHE A 17 44.80 -22.69 -40.31
N LEU A 18 46.08 -22.36 -40.39
CA LEU A 18 47.15 -23.14 -39.77
C LEU A 18 47.03 -23.16 -38.23
N THR A 19 46.68 -22.03 -37.62
CA THR A 19 46.48 -21.93 -36.16
C THR A 19 45.29 -22.77 -35.69
N ALA A 20 44.17 -22.70 -36.41
CA ALA A 20 42.99 -23.52 -36.14
C ALA A 20 43.29 -25.01 -36.32
N PHE A 21 43.99 -25.39 -37.39
CA PHE A 21 44.38 -26.76 -37.64
C PHE A 21 45.34 -27.29 -36.58
N ALA A 22 46.33 -26.48 -36.16
CA ALA A 22 47.23 -26.82 -35.07
C ALA A 22 46.48 -27.03 -33.75
N GLY A 23 45.52 -26.16 -33.41
CA GLY A 23 44.68 -26.32 -32.22
C GLY A 23 43.80 -27.58 -32.26
N PHE A 24 43.21 -27.88 -33.41
CA PHE A 24 42.42 -29.10 -33.63
C PHE A 24 43.28 -30.36 -33.48
N PHE A 25 44.49 -30.36 -34.07
CA PHE A 25 45.43 -31.46 -33.98
C PHE A 25 45.87 -31.70 -32.53
N LEU A 26 46.26 -30.64 -31.81
CA LEU A 26 46.60 -30.67 -30.38
C LEU A 26 45.45 -31.25 -29.53
N SER A 27 44.23 -30.75 -29.73
CA SER A 27 43.04 -31.25 -29.04
C SER A 27 42.82 -32.75 -29.29
N THR A 28 42.96 -33.19 -30.54
CA THR A 28 42.81 -34.60 -30.92
C THR A 28 43.87 -35.49 -30.25
N MET A 29 45.11 -35.00 -30.08
CA MET A 29 46.16 -35.76 -29.39
C MET A 29 45.89 -35.94 -27.89
N PHE A 30 45.37 -34.89 -27.22
CA PHE A 30 45.03 -34.94 -25.79
C PHE A 30 43.75 -35.74 -25.52
N TYR A 31 42.66 -35.45 -26.23
CA TYR A 31 41.33 -36.00 -25.92
C TYR A 31 40.95 -37.22 -26.75
N GLY A 32 41.33 -37.28 -28.04
CA GLY A 32 40.93 -38.34 -28.96
C GLY A 32 41.86 -39.56 -28.93
N LEU A 33 43.16 -39.32 -29.06
CA LEU A 33 44.16 -40.39 -29.16
C LEU A 33 44.77 -40.79 -27.81
N ARG A 34 44.54 -40.00 -26.75
CA ARG A 34 45.11 -40.20 -25.39
C ARG A 34 46.62 -40.47 -25.37
N LYS A 35 47.36 -39.97 -26.37
CA LYS A 35 48.82 -40.13 -26.45
C LYS A 35 49.57 -39.17 -25.52
N LEU A 36 48.91 -38.09 -25.11
CA LEU A 36 49.39 -37.11 -24.15
C LEU A 36 48.49 -37.17 -22.93
N ASP A 37 49.06 -37.41 -21.76
CA ASP A 37 48.29 -37.39 -20.52
C ASP A 37 48.00 -35.94 -20.13
N ALA A 38 46.74 -35.53 -20.29
CA ALA A 38 46.27 -34.22 -19.86
C ALA A 38 46.53 -33.98 -18.37
N ALA A 39 46.52 -35.04 -17.54
CA ALA A 39 46.78 -34.95 -16.11
C ALA A 39 48.25 -34.61 -15.81
N GLU A 40 49.18 -35.06 -16.64
CA GLU A 40 50.61 -34.75 -16.48
C GLU A 40 50.89 -33.29 -16.87
N ALA A 41 50.36 -32.84 -18.00
CA ALA A 41 50.42 -31.43 -18.41
C ALA A 41 49.75 -30.51 -17.37
N GLN A 42 48.63 -30.94 -16.79
CA GLN A 42 47.94 -30.24 -15.71
C GLN A 42 48.80 -30.12 -14.45
N ARG A 43 49.60 -31.14 -14.11
CA ARG A 43 50.52 -31.11 -12.95
C ARG A 43 51.69 -30.16 -13.20
N THR A 44 52.27 -30.18 -14.40
CA THR A 44 53.35 -29.26 -14.78
C THR A 44 52.90 -27.80 -14.73
N PHE A 45 51.68 -27.51 -15.22
CA PHE A 45 51.11 -26.16 -15.22
C PHE A 45 50.06 -25.95 -14.12
N ALA A 46 50.16 -26.68 -13.01
CA ALA A 46 49.17 -26.65 -11.92
C ALA A 46 48.83 -25.22 -11.43
N PRO A 47 49.77 -24.27 -11.28
CA PRO A 47 49.45 -22.91 -10.88
C PRO A 47 48.55 -22.18 -11.89
N ILE A 48 48.87 -22.29 -13.18
CA ILE A 48 48.14 -21.64 -14.27
C ILE A 48 46.78 -22.30 -14.47
N HIS A 49 46.72 -23.64 -14.41
CA HIS A 49 45.48 -24.39 -14.46
C HIS A 49 44.56 -24.00 -13.30
N ARG A 50 45.07 -23.89 -12.07
CA ARG A 50 44.29 -23.43 -10.91
C ARG A 50 43.79 -22.00 -11.08
N PHE A 51 44.60 -21.10 -11.63
CA PHE A 51 44.17 -19.73 -11.91
C PHE A 51 43.05 -19.67 -12.97
N LEU A 52 43.21 -20.39 -14.08
CA LEU A 52 42.22 -20.44 -15.16
C LEU A 52 40.92 -21.14 -14.75
N ILE A 53 41.00 -22.26 -14.02
CA ILE A 53 39.82 -23.01 -13.58
C ILE A 53 39.01 -22.26 -12.53
N ASN A 54 39.67 -21.47 -11.68
CA ASN A 54 39.01 -20.55 -10.75
C ASN A 54 38.59 -19.24 -11.43
N LYS A 55 38.51 -19.20 -12.77
CA LYS A 55 38.11 -18.00 -13.54
C LYS A 55 38.84 -16.74 -13.10
N TRP A 56 40.13 -16.88 -12.81
CA TRP A 56 41.01 -15.78 -12.41
C TRP A 56 40.65 -15.15 -11.06
N TRP A 57 39.84 -15.84 -10.24
CA TRP A 57 39.31 -15.34 -8.96
C TRP A 57 38.52 -14.02 -9.07
N PHE A 58 38.06 -13.70 -10.27
CA PHE A 58 37.37 -12.43 -10.52
C PHE A 58 36.00 -12.38 -9.82
N ASP A 59 35.31 -13.53 -9.78
CA ASP A 59 34.00 -13.66 -9.13
C ASP A 59 34.12 -13.39 -7.62
N GLU A 60 35.12 -13.96 -6.93
CA GLU A 60 35.38 -13.75 -5.51
C GLU A 60 35.81 -12.32 -5.21
N LEU A 61 36.69 -11.75 -6.03
CA LEU A 61 37.13 -10.36 -5.88
C LEU A 61 35.94 -9.40 -6.04
N TYR A 62 35.08 -9.63 -7.04
CA TYR A 62 33.87 -8.85 -7.23
C TYR A 62 32.92 -8.97 -6.04
N GLN A 63 32.78 -10.19 -5.51
CA GLN A 63 31.94 -10.45 -4.36
C GLN A 63 32.42 -9.68 -3.11
N VAL A 64 33.72 -9.62 -2.87
CA VAL A 64 34.30 -8.93 -1.71
C VAL A 64 34.30 -7.40 -1.90
N ILE A 65 34.63 -6.91 -3.09
CA ILE A 65 34.78 -5.46 -3.34
C ILE A 65 33.42 -4.78 -3.53
N PHE A 66 32.49 -5.41 -4.24
CA PHE A 66 31.24 -4.77 -4.62
C PHE A 66 30.02 -5.34 -3.89
N VAL A 67 29.88 -6.67 -3.84
CA VAL A 67 28.64 -7.30 -3.34
C VAL A 67 28.51 -7.20 -1.83
N GLN A 68 29.54 -7.58 -1.08
CA GLN A 68 29.50 -7.56 0.39
C GLN A 68 29.30 -6.15 0.96
N PRO A 69 30.02 -5.10 0.51
CA PRO A 69 29.81 -3.74 1.00
C PRO A 69 28.43 -3.20 0.61
N ALA A 70 27.94 -3.50 -0.60
CA ALA A 70 26.60 -3.10 -1.00
C ALA A 70 25.53 -3.72 -0.08
N HIS A 71 25.67 -5.00 0.28
CA HIS A 71 24.76 -5.63 1.24
C HIS A 71 24.84 -5.04 2.65
N LEU A 72 26.03 -4.65 3.11
CA LEU A 72 26.17 -3.98 4.40
C LEU A 72 25.42 -2.64 4.41
N VAL A 73 25.62 -1.82 3.37
CA VAL A 73 24.93 -0.54 3.22
C VAL A 73 23.42 -0.74 3.15
N ALA A 74 22.95 -1.70 2.36
CA ALA A 74 21.54 -2.01 2.25
C ALA A 74 20.91 -2.40 3.61
N ARG A 75 21.62 -3.20 4.42
CA ARG A 75 21.16 -3.56 5.78
C ARG A 75 21.08 -2.34 6.70
N LEU A 76 22.07 -1.44 6.64
CA LEU A 76 22.06 -0.22 7.46
C LEU A 76 20.87 0.67 7.11
N ILE A 77 20.60 0.87 5.81
CA ILE A 77 19.45 1.65 5.34
C ILE A 77 18.15 0.99 5.78
N SER A 78 18.02 -0.32 5.61
CA SER A 78 16.81 -1.06 6.01
C SER A 78 16.57 -1.01 7.52
N GLN A 79 17.60 -1.10 8.34
CA GLN A 79 17.47 -0.94 9.80
C GLN A 79 17.08 0.48 10.20
N PHE A 80 17.56 1.49 9.48
CA PHE A 80 17.17 2.88 9.72
C PHE A 80 15.69 3.10 9.41
N ASP A 81 15.23 2.62 8.24
CA ASP A 81 13.83 2.71 7.82
C ASP A 81 12.87 2.07 8.84
N GLN A 82 13.11 0.80 9.19
CA GLN A 82 12.27 0.06 10.14
C GLN A 82 12.24 0.67 11.54
N ARG A 83 13.32 1.34 11.96
CA ARG A 83 13.40 1.88 13.32
C ARG A 83 12.87 3.30 13.42
N TRP A 84 13.20 4.15 12.44
CA TRP A 84 12.89 5.56 12.49
C TRP A 84 11.65 5.92 11.69
N ILE A 85 11.52 5.43 10.46
CA ILE A 85 10.41 5.77 9.57
C ILE A 85 9.15 5.08 10.06
N ASP A 86 9.19 3.75 10.25
CA ASP A 86 8.04 3.01 10.79
C ASP A 86 7.68 3.47 12.20
N GLY A 87 8.70 3.78 13.03
CA GLY A 87 8.48 4.32 14.38
C GLY A 87 7.73 5.65 14.35
N LEU A 88 8.12 6.57 13.46
CA LEU A 88 7.46 7.86 13.28
C LEU A 88 6.02 7.69 12.79
N ILE A 89 5.81 6.85 11.77
CA ILE A 89 4.47 6.60 11.19
C ILE A 89 3.54 6.01 12.25
N ASN A 90 4.00 5.00 12.99
CA ASN A 90 3.21 4.39 14.06
C ASN A 90 2.92 5.37 15.21
N GLY A 91 3.90 6.22 15.55
CA GLY A 91 3.71 7.28 16.54
C GLY A 91 2.67 8.31 16.11
N LEU A 92 2.72 8.75 14.85
CA LEU A 92 1.72 9.65 14.27
C LEU A 92 0.33 8.99 14.23
N ALA A 93 0.24 7.72 13.83
CA ALA A 93 -1.01 6.97 13.82
C ALA A 93 -1.61 6.85 15.23
N TRP A 94 -0.78 6.59 16.25
CA TRP A 94 -1.21 6.57 17.65
C TRP A 94 -1.70 7.95 18.12
N ALA A 95 -0.99 9.02 17.76
CA ALA A 95 -1.38 10.39 18.12
C ALA A 95 -2.73 10.77 17.51
N VAL A 96 -2.91 10.49 16.21
CA VAL A 96 -4.18 10.73 15.51
C VAL A 96 -5.31 9.92 16.13
N ARG A 97 -5.12 8.62 16.38
CA ARG A 97 -6.16 7.78 17.03
C ARG A 97 -6.52 8.28 18.43
N THR A 98 -5.52 8.70 19.21
CA THR A 98 -5.76 9.25 20.55
C THR A 98 -6.55 10.54 20.47
N PHE A 99 -6.22 11.41 19.51
CA PHE A 99 -6.94 12.64 19.25
C PHE A 99 -8.38 12.39 18.78
N SER A 100 -8.60 11.47 17.84
CA SER A 100 -9.94 11.07 17.40
C SER A 100 -10.78 10.53 18.54
N ASN A 101 -10.25 9.58 19.33
CA ASN A 101 -10.96 9.02 20.48
C ASN A 101 -11.30 10.07 21.55
N PHE A 102 -10.43 11.07 21.72
CA PHE A 102 -10.72 12.21 22.58
C PHE A 102 -11.86 13.06 22.03
N TRP A 103 -11.81 13.39 20.73
CA TRP A 103 -12.85 14.16 20.06
C TRP A 103 -14.20 13.47 20.08
N ASP A 104 -14.25 12.18 19.78
CA ASP A 104 -15.50 11.40 19.81
C ASP A 104 -16.12 11.43 21.20
N ARG A 105 -15.30 11.26 22.26
CA ARG A 105 -15.81 11.33 23.64
C ARG A 105 -16.34 12.71 24.02
N VAL A 106 -15.70 13.79 23.59
CA VAL A 106 -16.12 15.16 23.91
C VAL A 106 -17.35 15.54 23.08
N ALA A 107 -17.32 15.29 21.78
CA ALA A 107 -18.40 15.62 20.86
C ALA A 107 -19.67 14.82 21.20
N ASP A 108 -19.58 13.50 21.29
CA ASP A 108 -20.77 12.67 21.52
C ASP A 108 -21.34 12.88 22.93
N ARG A 109 -20.51 12.82 23.98
CA ARG A 109 -21.04 12.85 25.36
C ARG A 109 -21.43 14.24 25.84
N THR A 110 -20.75 15.30 25.39
CA THR A 110 -21.04 16.65 25.86
C THR A 110 -22.01 17.37 24.94
N VAL A 111 -21.81 17.26 23.63
CA VAL A 111 -22.62 18.00 22.66
C VAL A 111 -23.84 17.18 22.27
N VAL A 112 -23.67 15.94 21.81
CA VAL A 112 -24.81 15.15 21.29
C VAL A 112 -25.72 14.70 22.43
N ASP A 113 -25.21 13.98 23.44
CA ASP A 113 -26.03 13.48 24.55
C ASP A 113 -26.61 14.64 25.37
N GLY A 114 -25.82 15.69 25.63
CA GLY A 114 -26.28 16.85 26.39
C GLY A 114 -27.42 17.59 25.68
N PHE A 115 -27.27 17.84 24.38
CA PHE A 115 -28.28 18.51 23.58
C PHE A 115 -29.52 17.63 23.39
N VAL A 116 -29.35 16.35 23.07
CA VAL A 116 -30.46 15.41 22.87
C VAL A 116 -31.25 15.23 24.16
N ASN A 117 -30.59 15.06 25.31
CA ASN A 117 -31.29 14.92 26.60
C ASN A 117 -32.04 16.20 26.98
N LEU A 118 -31.48 17.38 26.70
CA LEU A 118 -32.16 18.66 26.91
C LEU A 118 -33.40 18.78 26.02
N LEU A 119 -33.28 18.47 24.73
CA LEU A 119 -34.40 18.49 23.80
C LEU A 119 -35.47 17.48 24.21
N ALA A 120 -35.08 16.22 24.46
CA ALA A 120 -35.99 15.16 24.88
C ALA A 120 -36.71 15.53 26.19
N GLY A 121 -35.99 16.08 27.17
CA GLY A 121 -36.56 16.55 28.43
C GLY A 121 -37.58 17.68 28.23
N ARG A 122 -37.30 18.64 27.35
CA ARG A 122 -38.23 19.71 26.98
C ARG A 122 -39.46 19.17 26.25
N THR A 123 -39.28 18.27 25.29
CA THR A 123 -40.40 17.64 24.57
C THR A 123 -41.28 16.82 25.49
N TYR A 124 -40.68 16.03 26.39
CA TYR A 124 -41.42 15.18 27.33
C TYR A 124 -42.20 16.02 28.35
N SER A 125 -41.60 17.06 28.91
CA SER A 125 -42.27 17.96 29.86
C SER A 125 -43.42 18.74 29.21
N LEU A 126 -43.27 19.16 27.94
CA LEU A 126 -44.37 19.74 27.16
C LEU A 126 -45.50 18.71 26.93
N GLY A 127 -45.16 17.48 26.56
CA GLY A 127 -46.12 16.39 26.40
C GLY A 127 -46.91 16.08 27.67
N LEU A 128 -46.23 16.07 28.83
CA LEU A 128 -46.88 15.92 30.13
C LEU A 128 -47.77 17.12 30.50
N GLY A 129 -47.36 18.34 30.14
CA GLY A 129 -48.18 19.54 30.31
C GLY A 129 -49.49 19.45 29.52
N LEU A 130 -49.40 19.06 28.24
CA LEU A 130 -50.57 18.82 27.39
C LEU A 130 -51.44 17.66 27.91
N ARG A 131 -50.82 16.62 28.47
CA ARG A 131 -51.54 15.52 29.11
C ARG A 131 -52.33 15.97 30.34
N LYS A 132 -51.81 16.91 31.14
CA LYS A 132 -52.55 17.48 32.28
C LYS A 132 -53.73 18.35 31.85
N ALA A 133 -53.71 18.92 30.64
CA ALA A 133 -54.85 19.65 30.09
C ALA A 133 -56.01 18.71 29.69
N GLN A 134 -55.77 17.41 29.60
CA GLN A 134 -56.80 16.40 29.39
C GLN A 134 -57.36 15.96 30.74
N THR A 135 -58.65 16.21 30.99
CA THR A 135 -59.28 15.99 32.30
C THR A 135 -59.80 14.57 32.52
N GLY A 136 -59.61 13.64 31.57
CA GLY A 136 -59.97 12.22 31.69
C GLY A 136 -61.47 11.94 31.87
N ASN A 137 -62.30 12.97 31.96
CA ASN A 137 -63.74 12.88 32.19
C ASN A 137 -64.47 12.98 30.85
N LEU A 138 -65.03 11.86 30.39
CA LEU A 138 -65.80 11.75 29.14
C LEU A 138 -66.89 12.83 29.01
N ARG A 139 -67.48 13.28 30.13
CA ARG A 139 -68.49 14.34 30.14
C ARG A 139 -67.95 15.67 29.60
N GLN A 140 -66.71 16.02 29.92
CA GLN A 140 -66.11 17.28 29.47
C GLN A 140 -65.80 17.26 27.97
N TYR A 141 -65.38 16.11 27.42
CA TYR A 141 -65.22 15.93 25.98
C TYR A 141 -66.54 16.10 25.23
N VAL A 142 -67.63 15.50 25.72
CA VAL A 142 -68.96 15.64 25.12
C VAL A 142 -69.40 17.12 25.13
N MET A 143 -69.19 17.84 26.23
CA MET A 143 -69.53 19.26 26.30
C MET A 143 -68.75 20.10 25.26
N PHE A 144 -67.46 19.86 25.08
CA PHE A 144 -66.67 20.56 24.06
C PHE A 144 -67.14 20.26 22.63
N ILE A 145 -67.49 19.01 22.33
CA ILE A 145 -68.01 18.62 21.01
C ILE A 145 -69.35 19.32 20.73
N VAL A 146 -70.27 19.33 21.70
CA VAL A 146 -71.57 19.98 21.55
C VAL A 146 -71.41 21.49 21.35
N ILE A 147 -70.63 22.15 22.20
CA ILE A 147 -70.35 23.60 22.07
C ILE A 147 -69.69 23.90 20.73
N GLY A 148 -68.68 23.12 20.34
CA GLY A 148 -67.99 23.28 19.06
C GLY A 148 -68.93 23.12 17.87
N THR A 149 -69.83 22.14 17.89
CA THR A 149 -70.83 21.92 16.84
C THR A 149 -71.79 23.09 16.73
N VAL A 150 -72.26 23.62 17.87
CA VAL A 150 -73.15 24.79 17.90
C VAL A 150 -72.44 26.03 17.35
N VAL A 151 -71.18 26.26 17.72
CA VAL A 151 -70.38 27.39 17.22
C VAL A 151 -70.14 27.28 15.71
N VAL A 152 -69.73 26.10 15.22
CA VAL A 152 -69.53 25.86 13.79
C VAL A 152 -70.84 26.06 13.03
N PHE A 153 -71.95 25.56 13.53
CA PHE A 153 -73.27 25.76 12.92
C PHE A 153 -73.70 27.22 12.91
N ALA A 154 -73.50 27.95 14.01
CA ALA A 154 -73.81 29.37 14.11
C ALA A 154 -72.94 30.19 13.14
N LEU A 155 -71.64 29.90 13.04
CA LEU A 155 -70.75 30.53 12.07
C LEU A 155 -71.17 30.20 10.64
N ALA A 156 -71.42 28.94 10.32
CA ALA A 156 -71.87 28.54 8.98
C ALA A 156 -73.20 29.19 8.62
N SER A 157 -74.14 29.28 9.57
CA SER A 157 -75.43 29.95 9.39
C SER A 157 -75.27 31.45 9.20
N PHE A 158 -74.42 32.09 10.01
CA PHE A 158 -74.08 33.51 9.88
C PHE A 158 -73.44 33.82 8.54
N TRP A 159 -72.44 33.01 8.13
CA TRP A 159 -71.79 33.12 6.82
C TRP A 159 -72.77 32.93 5.67
N ARG A 160 -73.65 31.93 5.75
CA ARG A 160 -74.70 31.70 4.75
C ARG A 160 -75.66 32.90 4.65
N ASN A 161 -76.05 33.49 5.78
CA ASN A 161 -76.94 34.65 5.79
C ASN A 161 -76.23 35.92 5.30
N ALA A 162 -74.95 36.10 5.62
CA ALA A 162 -74.13 37.22 5.15
C ALA A 162 -73.85 37.16 3.63
N LEU A 163 -73.77 35.95 3.05
CA LEU A 163 -73.67 35.72 1.60
C LEU A 163 -75.01 35.83 0.86
N ALA A 164 -76.13 35.91 1.58
CA ALA A 164 -77.49 36.02 1.04
C ALA A 164 -78.02 37.48 1.01
N PHE A 165 -77.18 38.44 1.39
CA PHE A 165 -77.34 39.88 1.15
C PHE A 165 -76.38 40.33 0.05
#